data_AF-A0A1S3CUZ9-F1
#
_entry.id   AF-A0A1S3CUZ9-F1
#
_cell.length_a   1.000
_cell.length_b   1.000
_cell.length_c   1.000
_cell.angle_alpha   90.00
_cell.angle_beta   90.00
_cell.angle_gamma   90.00
#
_symmetry.space_group_name_H-M   'P 1'
#
loop_
_entity.id
_entity.type
_entity.pdbx_description
1 polymer ?
#
loop_
_entity_poly.entity_id
_entity_poly.type
_entity_poly.pdbx_seq_one_letter_code
_entity_poly.pdbx_strand_id
1 'polypeptide(L)'
;MCLPQADLRNEILDHISTNTEAHFKSQQIGDPELTVTEKRTIAENILNKGVGLFLSRFGQYLSYEQLEFFQDSPQEDQYIVTHYLQLCRKQNSKLNEKLVRNRRFEAMNQLIKEGSYFSESEMKSRNPLLYEHLIGQYLTPEEREDMDRVDTSNIT
;
A
#
# COMPACT_ATOMS: atom_id res chain seq x y z
N MET A 1 -16.98 15.96 -13.04
CA MET A 1 -18.31 15.50 -13.51
C MET A 1 -18.63 14.26 -12.69
N CYS A 2 -19.71 14.24 -11.90
CA CYS A 2 -20.11 13.02 -11.21
C CYS A 2 -20.62 12.03 -12.27
N LEU A 3 -20.01 10.85 -12.34
CA LEU A 3 -20.53 9.76 -13.16
C LEU A 3 -21.90 9.34 -12.62
N PRO A 4 -22.86 9.00 -13.49
CA PRO A 4 -24.14 8.43 -13.08
C PRO A 4 -23.93 7.23 -12.14
N GLN A 5 -24.76 7.12 -11.11
CA GLN A 5 -24.68 6.07 -10.09
C GLN A 5 -24.74 4.65 -10.68
N ALA A 6 -25.40 4.49 -11.84
CA ALA A 6 -25.44 3.23 -12.58
C ALA A 6 -24.11 2.85 -13.24
N ASP A 7 -23.33 3.83 -13.69
CA ASP A 7 -22.05 3.59 -14.37
C ASP A 7 -20.99 3.12 -13.36
N LEU A 8 -20.94 3.75 -12.19
CA LEU A 8 -20.01 3.37 -11.12
C LEU A 8 -20.33 1.98 -10.55
N ARG A 9 -21.61 1.60 -10.48
CA ARG A 9 -22.03 0.24 -10.11
C ARG A 9 -21.46 -0.80 -11.07
N ASN A 10 -21.56 -0.55 -12.38
CA ASN A 10 -21.07 -1.45 -13.41
C ASN A 10 -19.54 -1.59 -13.36
N GLU A 11 -18.84 -0.47 -13.15
CA GLU A 11 -17.39 -0.43 -12.98
C GLU A 11 -16.93 -1.27 -11.78
N ILE A 12 -17.60 -1.14 -10.62
CA ILE A 12 -17.31 -1.93 -9.42
C ILE A 12 -17.45 -3.44 -9.71
N LEU A 13 -18.52 -3.83 -10.40
CA LEU A 13 -18.77 -5.23 -10.75
C LEU A 13 -17.75 -5.76 -11.77
N ASP A 14 -17.32 -4.93 -12.72
CA ASP A 14 -16.31 -5.30 -13.72
C ASP A 14 -14.96 -5.47 -13.04
N HIS A 15 -14.57 -4.51 -12.19
CA HIS A 15 -13.36 -4.57 -11.39
C HIS A 15 -13.26 -5.86 -10.57
N ILE A 16 -14.30 -6.17 -9.77
CA ILE A 16 -14.33 -7.41 -8.99
C ILE A 16 -14.21 -8.63 -9.90
N SER A 17 -14.93 -8.68 -11.03
CA SER A 17 -14.95 -9.85 -11.91
C SER A 17 -13.58 -10.19 -12.52
N THR A 18 -12.69 -9.21 -12.64
CA THR A 18 -11.31 -9.38 -13.11
C THR A 18 -10.33 -9.76 -11.99
N ASN A 19 -10.75 -9.67 -10.72
CA ASN A 19 -9.90 -9.97 -9.59
C ASN A 19 -9.63 -11.48 -9.49
N THR A 20 -8.35 -11.84 -9.37
CA THR A 20 -7.89 -13.24 -9.32
C THR A 20 -7.95 -13.86 -7.92
N GLU A 21 -7.98 -13.04 -6.86
CA GLU A 21 -7.98 -13.49 -5.47
C GLU A 21 -9.40 -13.60 -4.88
N ALA A 22 -10.37 -12.91 -5.48
CA ALA A 22 -11.74 -12.89 -5.02
C ALA A 22 -12.43 -14.26 -5.19
N HIS A 23 -13.04 -14.76 -4.12
CA HIS A 23 -13.74 -16.04 -4.12
C HIS A 23 -15.26 -15.89 -4.36
N PHE A 24 -15.75 -16.32 -5.51
CA PHE A 24 -17.13 -16.12 -5.98
C PHE A 24 -18.09 -17.26 -5.62
N LYS A 25 -17.62 -18.50 -5.57
CA LYS A 25 -18.39 -19.66 -5.12
C LYS A 25 -17.42 -20.75 -4.69
N SER A 26 -17.89 -21.69 -3.86
CA SER A 26 -17.12 -22.89 -3.55
C SER A 26 -16.91 -23.69 -4.85
N GLN A 27 -15.66 -23.81 -5.29
CA GLN A 27 -15.25 -24.66 -6.42
C GLN A 27 -14.46 -25.85 -5.87
N GLN A 28 -14.79 -27.05 -6.32
CA GLN A 28 -14.08 -28.27 -5.97
C GLN A 28 -12.85 -28.45 -6.86
N ILE A 29 -11.93 -29.32 -6.42
CA ILE A 29 -10.77 -29.71 -7.21
C ILE A 29 -11.27 -30.34 -8.52
N GLY A 30 -10.90 -29.75 -9.65
CA GLY A 30 -11.29 -30.21 -11.00
C GLY A 30 -12.48 -29.46 -11.61
N ASP A 31 -13.13 -28.56 -10.87
CA ASP A 31 -14.13 -27.67 -11.46
C ASP A 31 -13.48 -26.72 -12.48
N PRO A 32 -14.19 -26.36 -13.57
CA PRO A 32 -13.70 -25.36 -14.50
C PRO A 32 -13.57 -24.00 -13.82
N GLU A 33 -12.55 -23.23 -14.24
CA GLU A 33 -12.36 -21.86 -13.79
C GLU A 33 -13.56 -21.00 -14.21
N LEU A 34 -14.03 -20.17 -13.29
CA LEU A 34 -15.14 -19.27 -13.57
C LEU A 34 -14.73 -18.22 -14.62
N THR A 35 -15.56 -18.06 -15.63
CA THR A 35 -15.40 -16.98 -16.61
C THR A 35 -15.65 -15.62 -15.95
N VAL A 36 -15.06 -14.56 -16.50
CA VAL A 36 -15.26 -13.18 -16.03
C VAL A 36 -16.75 -12.81 -16.03
N THR A 37 -17.49 -13.24 -17.05
CA THR A 37 -18.94 -13.03 -17.15
C THR A 37 -19.70 -13.71 -16.02
N GLU A 38 -19.36 -14.96 -15.69
CA GLU A 38 -19.99 -15.66 -14.56
C GLU A 38 -19.63 -15.01 -13.21
N LYS A 39 -18.37 -14.61 -13.03
CA LYS A 39 -17.91 -13.88 -11.83
C LYS A 39 -18.72 -12.59 -11.65
N ARG A 40 -18.90 -11.81 -12.72
CA ARG A 40 -19.71 -10.58 -12.75
C ARG A 40 -21.15 -10.86 -12.35
N THR A 41 -21.81 -11.85 -12.97
CA THR A 41 -23.19 -12.22 -12.65
C THR A 41 -23.34 -12.67 -11.19
N ILE A 42 -22.39 -13.42 -10.65
CA ILE A 42 -22.41 -13.84 -9.23
C ILE A 42 -22.29 -12.62 -8.31
N ALA A 43 -21.34 -11.71 -8.59
CA ALA A 43 -21.16 -10.50 -7.80
C ALA A 43 -22.40 -9.59 -7.85
N GLU A 44 -23.00 -9.43 -9.02
CA GLU A 44 -24.23 -8.66 -9.22
C GLU A 44 -25.40 -9.24 -8.43
N ASN A 45 -25.59 -10.56 -8.50
CA ASN A 45 -26.62 -11.25 -7.73
C ASN A 45 -26.44 -11.08 -6.22
N ILE A 46 -25.20 -11.06 -5.73
CA ILE A 46 -24.91 -10.81 -4.31
C ILE A 46 -25.21 -9.35 -3.95
N LEU A 47 -24.83 -8.41 -4.81
CA LEU A 47 -25.11 -6.99 -4.59
C LEU A 47 -26.61 -6.69 -4.58
N ASN A 48 -27.37 -7.34 -5.45
CA ASN A 48 -28.84 -7.24 -5.49
C ASN A 48 -29.50 -7.81 -4.23
N LYS A 49 -28.89 -8.81 -3.58
CA LYS A 49 -29.39 -9.37 -2.32
C LYS A 49 -29.15 -8.44 -1.13
N GLY A 50 -28.08 -7.64 -1.16
CA GLY A 50 -27.80 -6.64 -0.14
C GLY A 50 -26.36 -6.15 -0.17
N VAL A 51 -26.15 -4.86 0.09
CA VAL A 51 -24.80 -4.25 0.07
C VAL A 51 -23.96 -4.76 1.23
N GLY A 52 -24.53 -4.98 2.41
CA GLY A 52 -23.80 -5.53 3.55
C GLY A 52 -23.17 -6.89 3.24
N LEU A 53 -23.92 -7.78 2.58
CA LEU A 53 -23.44 -9.09 2.14
C LEU A 53 -22.37 -8.98 1.04
N PHE A 54 -22.54 -8.03 0.13
CA PHE A 54 -21.56 -7.77 -0.91
C PHE A 54 -20.23 -7.27 -0.35
N LEU A 55 -20.28 -6.28 0.55
CA LEU A 55 -19.10 -5.70 1.18
C LEU A 55 -18.39 -6.70 2.09
N SER A 56 -19.12 -7.56 2.80
CA SER A 56 -18.50 -8.59 3.64
C SER A 56 -17.65 -9.57 2.84
N ARG A 57 -18.02 -9.81 1.57
CA ARG A 57 -17.35 -10.78 0.71
C ARG A 57 -16.29 -10.16 -0.21
N PHE A 58 -16.61 -9.01 -0.80
CA PHE A 58 -15.79 -8.40 -1.85
C PHE A 58 -15.20 -7.05 -1.45
N GLY A 59 -15.63 -6.45 -0.33
CA GLY A 59 -15.22 -5.11 0.05
C GLY A 59 -13.71 -4.93 0.23
N GLN A 60 -12.99 -5.99 0.62
CA GLN A 60 -11.53 -5.94 0.76
C GLN A 60 -10.78 -5.78 -0.58
N TYR A 61 -11.43 -6.07 -1.70
CA TYR A 61 -10.86 -5.95 -3.05
C TYR A 61 -11.23 -4.64 -3.76
N LEU A 62 -12.01 -3.79 -3.08
CA LEU A 62 -12.44 -2.50 -3.60
C LEU A 62 -11.47 -1.39 -3.21
N SER A 63 -11.32 -0.42 -4.12
CA SER A 63 -10.60 0.82 -3.85
C SER A 63 -11.38 1.73 -2.90
N TYR A 64 -10.72 2.76 -2.38
CA TYR A 64 -11.37 3.73 -1.49
C TYR A 64 -12.54 4.45 -2.18
N GLU A 65 -12.35 4.85 -3.44
CA GLU A 65 -13.33 5.55 -4.27
C GLU A 65 -14.55 4.66 -4.55
N GLN A 66 -14.32 3.37 -4.82
CA GLN A 66 -15.39 2.39 -5.02
C GLN A 66 -16.17 2.11 -3.73
N LEU A 67 -15.54 2.19 -2.57
CA LEU A 67 -16.21 2.04 -1.27
C LEU A 67 -17.10 3.25 -0.94
N GLU A 68 -16.75 4.46 -1.40
CA GLU A 68 -17.59 5.66 -1.20
C GLU A 68 -18.96 5.53 -1.88
N PHE A 69 -19.06 4.79 -2.98
CA PHE A 69 -20.33 4.51 -3.65
C PHE A 69 -21.42 3.96 -2.72
N PHE A 70 -21.03 3.17 -1.71
CA PHE A 70 -21.97 2.52 -0.80
C PHE A 70 -22.30 3.33 0.46
N GLN A 71 -21.67 4.50 0.65
CA GLN A 71 -21.82 5.28 1.88
C GLN A 71 -23.24 5.83 2.07
N ASP A 72 -23.84 6.31 0.99
CA ASP A 72 -25.15 6.99 1.00
C ASP A 72 -26.30 6.07 0.56
N SER A 73 -26.08 4.76 0.47
CA SER A 73 -27.10 3.81 0.03
C SER A 73 -28.22 3.69 1.09
N PRO A 74 -29.47 4.13 0.83
CA PRO A 74 -30.55 4.02 1.80
C PRO A 74 -31.01 2.56 1.89
N GLN A 75 -30.45 1.81 2.84
CA GLN A 75 -30.78 0.40 3.06
C GLN A 75 -31.20 0.14 4.50
N GLU A 76 -32.06 -0.87 4.65
CA GLU A 76 -32.57 -1.35 5.95
C GLU A 76 -31.42 -1.73 6.90
N ASP A 77 -30.28 -2.18 6.35
CA ASP A 77 -29.09 -2.64 7.08
C ASP A 77 -27.92 -1.62 7.13
N GLN A 78 -28.21 -0.32 7.22
CA GLN A 78 -27.18 0.73 7.20
C GLN A 78 -26.07 0.54 8.24
N TYR A 79 -26.38 -0.01 9.41
CA TYR A 79 -25.39 -0.34 10.44
C TYR A 79 -24.38 -1.41 9.96
N ILE A 80 -24.84 -2.44 9.26
CA ILE A 80 -24.00 -3.51 8.73
C ILE A 80 -23.11 -2.96 7.61
N VAL A 81 -23.69 -2.15 6.71
CA VAL A 81 -22.96 -1.49 5.62
C VAL A 81 -21.85 -0.60 6.17
N THR A 82 -22.16 0.28 7.12
CA THR A 82 -21.17 1.17 7.73
C THR A 82 -20.05 0.42 8.44
N HIS A 83 -20.38 -0.69 9.12
CA HIS A 83 -19.37 -1.55 9.74
C HIS A 83 -18.37 -2.12 8.71
N TYR A 84 -18.85 -2.72 7.63
CA TYR A 84 -17.97 -3.29 6.60
C TYR A 84 -17.19 -2.22 5.84
N LEU A 85 -17.78 -1.04 5.58
CA LEU A 85 -17.05 0.09 4.98
C LEU A 85 -15.87 0.51 5.85
N GLN A 86 -16.06 0.64 7.16
CA GLN A 86 -14.97 0.97 8.09
C GLN A 86 -13.88 -0.10 8.10
N LEU A 87 -14.26 -1.38 8.07
CA LEU A 87 -13.31 -2.49 8.04
C LEU A 87 -12.45 -2.46 6.75
N CYS A 88 -13.08 -2.33 5.59
CA CYS A 88 -12.40 -2.30 4.29
C CYS A 88 -11.47 -1.09 4.17
N ARG A 89 -11.89 0.09 4.66
CA ARG A 89 -11.06 1.30 4.69
C ARG A 89 -9.81 1.12 5.56
N LYS A 90 -9.95 0.52 6.74
CA LYS A 90 -8.80 0.22 7.63
C LYS A 90 -7.83 -0.79 7.02
N GLN A 91 -8.32 -1.73 6.22
CA GLN A 91 -7.46 -2.69 5.53
C GLN A 91 -6.67 -2.00 4.42
N ASN A 92 -7.34 -1.20 3.59
CA ASN A 92 -6.70 -0.39 2.56
C ASN A 92 -5.60 0.53 3.13
N SER A 93 -5.87 1.21 4.26
CA SER A 93 -4.86 2.07 4.89
C SER A 93 -3.62 1.29 5.39
N LYS A 94 -3.81 0.11 5.98
CA LYS A 94 -2.71 -0.76 6.41
C LYS A 94 -1.87 -1.26 5.23
N LEU A 95 -2.51 -1.59 4.11
CA LEU A 95 -1.79 -1.97 2.88
C LEU A 95 -0.92 -0.81 2.39
N ASN A 96 -1.48 0.41 2.37
CA ASN A 96 -0.74 1.62 1.99
C ASN A 96 0.44 1.90 2.93
N GLU A 97 0.28 1.73 4.24
CA GLU A 97 1.37 1.89 5.20
C GLU A 97 2.53 0.91 4.92
N LYS A 98 2.21 -0.37 4.66
CA LYS A 98 3.21 -1.38 4.30
C LYS A 98 3.94 -1.02 2.99
N LEU A 99 3.21 -0.57 1.97
CA LEU A 99 3.79 -0.15 0.70
C LEU A 99 4.75 1.04 0.87
N VAL A 100 4.35 2.05 1.65
CA VAL A 100 5.21 3.20 1.96
C VAL A 100 6.46 2.76 2.71
N ARG A 101 6.31 1.87 3.70
CA ARG A 101 7.44 1.31 4.46
C ARG A 101 8.40 0.53 3.56
N ASN A 102 7.88 -0.32 2.69
CA ASN A 102 8.68 -1.12 1.76
C ASN A 102 9.44 -0.23 0.76
N ARG A 103 8.79 0.79 0.19
CA ARG A 103 9.42 1.75 -0.71
C ARG A 103 10.55 2.53 -0.01
N ARG A 104 10.32 2.97 1.23
CA ARG A 104 11.35 3.65 2.02
C ARG A 104 12.53 2.74 2.34
N PHE A 105 12.26 1.48 2.65
CA PHE A 105 13.28 0.48 2.91
C PHE A 105 14.12 0.20 1.66
N GLU A 106 13.49 0.08 0.49
CA GLU A 106 14.19 -0.08 -0.79
C GLU A 106 15.09 1.12 -1.10
N ALA A 107 14.57 2.35 -0.95
CA ALA A 107 15.36 3.56 -1.14
C ALA A 107 16.57 3.62 -0.18
N MET A 108 16.37 3.24 1.08
CA MET A 108 17.48 3.12 2.05
C MET A 108 18.53 2.11 1.58
N ASN A 109 18.12 0.94 1.08
CA ASN A 109 19.04 -0.08 0.56
C ASN A 109 19.81 0.41 -0.67
N GLN A 110 19.18 1.21 -1.54
CA GLN A 110 19.87 1.83 -2.67
C GLN A 110 20.96 2.80 -2.20
N LEU A 111 20.65 3.66 -1.23
CA LEU A 111 21.63 4.58 -0.62
C LEU A 111 22.80 3.83 0.06
N ILE A 112 22.52 2.70 0.71
CA ILE A 112 23.56 1.84 1.29
C ILE A 112 24.44 1.24 0.18
N LYS A 113 23.83 0.74 -0.89
CA LYS A 113 24.54 0.12 -2.01
C LYS A 113 25.43 1.12 -2.77
N GLU A 114 24.96 2.35 -2.96
CA GLU A 114 25.75 3.43 -3.56
C GLU A 114 26.95 3.83 -2.69
N GLY A 115 26.82 3.69 -1.36
CA GLY A 115 27.91 3.89 -0.40
C GLY A 115 28.30 5.36 -0.15
N SER A 116 27.90 6.29 -1.01
CA SER A 116 28.19 7.72 -0.86
C SER A 116 27.43 8.35 0.32
N TYR A 117 26.11 8.14 0.38
CA TYR A 117 25.24 8.82 1.35
C TYR A 117 25.53 8.47 2.81
N PHE A 118 25.93 7.22 3.09
CA PHE A 118 26.30 6.76 4.44
C PHE A 118 27.82 6.71 4.67
N SER A 119 28.60 7.38 3.83
CA SER A 119 30.03 7.56 4.09
C SER A 119 30.24 8.43 5.33
N GLU A 120 31.36 8.22 6.03
CA GLU A 120 31.65 8.98 7.24
C GLU A 120 31.76 10.49 6.98
N SER A 121 32.35 10.88 5.84
CA SER A 121 32.43 12.28 5.42
C SER A 121 31.06 12.92 5.23
N GLU A 122 30.13 12.26 4.53
CA GLU A 122 28.76 12.74 4.33
C GLU A 122 27.94 12.73 5.62
N MET A 123 28.17 11.76 6.52
CA MET A 123 27.53 11.72 7.84
C MET A 123 28.02 12.87 8.74
N LYS A 124 29.34 13.10 8.80
CA LYS A 124 29.97 14.22 9.53
C LYS A 124 29.51 15.56 8.97
N SER A 125 29.45 15.72 7.65
CA SER A 125 28.98 16.93 6.98
C SER A 125 27.52 17.27 7.33
N ARG A 126 26.63 16.27 7.31
CA ARG A 126 25.19 16.49 7.59
C ARG A 126 24.88 16.79 9.04
N ASN A 127 25.56 16.15 9.99
CA ASN A 127 25.37 16.42 11.42
C ASN A 127 26.67 16.22 12.21
N PRO A 128 27.53 17.26 12.28
CA PRO A 128 28.84 17.16 12.93
C PRO A 128 28.76 16.82 14.41
N LEU A 129 27.80 17.40 15.14
CA LEU A 129 27.64 17.17 16.58
C LEU A 129 27.24 15.72 16.89
N LEU A 130 26.30 15.17 16.12
CA LEU A 130 25.88 13.79 16.28
C LEU A 130 26.99 12.81 15.88
N TYR A 131 27.74 13.13 14.83
CA TYR A 131 28.91 12.35 14.42
C TYR A 131 29.97 12.30 15.53
N GLU A 132 30.31 13.44 16.13
CA GLU A 132 31.27 13.48 17.25
C GLU A 132 30.80 12.61 18.42
N HIS A 133 29.51 12.67 18.76
CA HIS A 133 28.95 11.89 19.87
C HIS A 133 28.92 10.38 19.59
N LEU A 134 28.63 9.94 18.36
CA LEU A 134 28.45 8.52 18.06
C LEU A 134 29.71 7.84 17.53
N ILE A 135 30.59 8.57 16.86
CA ILE A 135 31.77 8.05 16.16
C ILE A 135 33.02 8.79 16.64
N GLY A 136 33.05 10.12 16.50
CA GLY A 136 34.26 10.94 16.65
C GLY A 136 34.95 10.83 18.01
N GLN A 137 34.21 10.71 19.11
CA GLN A 137 34.78 10.56 20.46
C GLN A 137 35.54 9.24 20.69
N TYR A 138 35.30 8.24 19.85
CA TYR A 138 35.94 6.93 19.93
C TYR A 138 37.11 6.77 18.95
N LEU A 139 37.35 7.77 18.09
CA LEU A 139 38.49 7.78 17.19
C LEU A 139 39.78 8.06 17.95
N THR A 140 40.83 7.32 17.63
CA THR A 140 42.17 7.61 18.10
C THR A 140 42.70 8.91 17.49
N PRO A 141 43.70 9.56 18.09
CA PRO A 141 44.32 10.76 17.52
C PRO A 141 44.81 10.55 16.08
N GLU A 142 45.35 9.36 15.79
CA GLU A 142 45.86 8.97 14.46
C GLU A 142 44.73 8.87 13.42
N GLU A 143 43.63 8.17 13.74
CA GLU A 143 42.45 8.05 12.85
C GLU A 143 41.79 9.42 12.59
N ARG A 144 41.79 10.29 13.60
CA ARG A 144 41.23 11.64 13.50
C ARG A 144 42.05 12.52 12.57
N GLU A 145 43.37 12.38 12.61
CA GLU A 145 44.31 13.09 11.74
C GLU A 145 44.25 12.59 10.29
N ASP A 146 44.09 11.28 10.07
CA ASP A 146 43.88 10.70 8.75
C ASP A 146 42.56 11.12 8.10
N MET A 147 41.51 11.35 8.90
CA MET A 147 40.22 11.86 8.42
C MET A 147 40.25 13.35 8.04
N ASP A 148 41.10 14.14 8.71
CA ASP A 148 41.25 15.58 8.45
C ASP A 148 42.29 15.88 7.36
N ARG A 149 43.08 14.87 6.94
CA ARG A 149 43.89 14.93 5.71
C ARG A 149 42.97 15.01 4.48
N VAL A 150 42.64 16.24 4.08
CA VAL A 150 41.86 16.54 2.87
C VAL A 150 42.42 15.78 1.67
N ASP A 151 41.58 14.94 1.04
CA ASP A 151 41.89 14.29 -0.23
C ASP A 151 41.94 15.35 -1.34
N THR A 152 43.13 15.92 -1.56
CA THR A 152 43.40 16.98 -2.55
C THR A 152 43.44 16.45 -3.99
N SER A 153 43.19 15.15 -4.21
CA SER A 153 43.24 14.50 -5.52
C SER A 153 42.18 14.98 -6.52
N ASN A 154 41.13 15.70 -6.06
CA ASN A 154 40.04 16.21 -6.91
C ASN A 154 40.09 17.74 -7.18
N ILE A 155 41.20 18.43 -6.87
CA ILE A 155 41.40 19.84 -7.24
C ILE A 155 42.33 19.91 -8.46
N THR A 156 41.77 19.87 -9.67
CA THR A 156 42.38 20.31 -10.93
C THR A 156 41.27 20.92 -11.79
#